data_AF-M8C4R1-F1
#
_entry.id   AF-M8C4R1-F1
#
_cell.length_a   1.000
_cell.length_b   1.000
_cell.length_c   1.000
_cell.angle_alpha   90.00
_cell.angle_beta   90.00
_cell.angle_gamma   90.00
#
_symmetry.space_group_name_H-M   'P 1'
#
loop_
_entity.id
_entity.type
_entity.pdbx_description
1 polymer ?
#
loop_
_entity_poly.entity_id
_entity_poly.type
_entity_poly.pdbx_seq_one_letter_code
_entity_poly.pdbx_strand_id
1 'polypeptide(L)'
;MTLRNNGVLLVLLEMPSGFAVFNFCGIYLYLPDAIQSMWVKFANYYRARRVVWLKEFQTFDDKSRAINADTGVNKQLTQMILKWRRPGQELLVGKPEYKSVIEASLGIPCRHDELVMEVMWGMKRFMPSLVRREKSELPKEDLLPVSQGLQMLLSSYGFDVKPEMVNDQIVATASVLFDCDAAEKKQYRDFHALGRHLKNVSGIEYENWDLLKLATAFKIITSFTVVGIFWSRSFVSI
;
A
#
# COMPACT_ATOMS: atom_id res chain seq x y z
N MET A 1 0.57 -4.65 19.17
CA MET A 1 -0.66 -3.85 18.96
C MET A 1 -1.77 -4.79 18.49
N THR A 2 -2.76 -5.08 19.33
CA THR A 2 -3.89 -5.95 18.95
C THR A 2 -4.91 -5.10 18.21
N LEU A 3 -4.93 -5.18 16.89
CA LEU A 3 -5.94 -4.48 16.11
C LEU A 3 -7.31 -5.11 16.40
N ARG A 4 -8.19 -4.36 17.05
CA ARG A 4 -9.60 -4.75 17.21
C ARG A 4 -10.25 -4.97 15.84
N ASN A 5 -11.32 -5.76 15.77
CA ASN A 5 -12.07 -6.03 14.54
C ASN A 5 -11.27 -6.72 13.42
N ASN A 6 -10.34 -7.63 13.76
CA ASN A 6 -9.49 -8.38 12.83
C ASN A 6 -8.61 -7.48 11.94
N GLY A 7 -8.27 -6.27 12.39
CA GLY A 7 -7.49 -5.33 11.60
C GLY A 7 -8.24 -4.68 10.44
N VAL A 8 -9.57 -4.79 10.40
CA VAL A 8 -10.39 -4.13 9.37
C VAL A 8 -10.84 -2.76 9.86
N LEU A 9 -10.65 -1.74 9.03
CA LEU A 9 -11.13 -0.37 9.24
C LEU A 9 -12.23 -0.02 8.24
N LEU A 10 -12.99 1.03 8.53
CA LEU A 10 -14.00 1.57 7.63
C LEU A 10 -13.44 2.81 6.94
N VAL A 11 -13.71 2.99 5.66
CA VAL A 11 -13.31 4.16 4.88
C VAL A 11 -14.56 4.82 4.32
N LEU A 12 -14.69 6.12 4.54
CA LEU A 12 -15.67 6.96 3.87
C LEU A 12 -14.97 7.69 2.72
N LEU A 13 -15.38 7.38 1.49
CA LEU A 13 -14.90 8.03 0.29
C LEU A 13 -16.01 8.88 -0.32
N GLU A 14 -15.72 10.16 -0.51
CA GLU A 14 -16.57 11.04 -1.32
C GLU A 14 -16.38 10.70 -2.80
N MET A 15 -17.49 10.54 -3.50
CA MET A 15 -17.58 10.24 -4.92
C MET A 15 -18.20 11.45 -5.65
N PRO A 16 -18.06 11.57 -6.98
CA PRO A 16 -18.66 12.67 -7.74
C PRO A 16 -20.16 12.78 -7.51
N SER A 17 -20.88 11.65 -7.52
CA SER A 17 -22.34 11.62 -7.37
C SER A 17 -22.84 11.30 -5.96
N GLY A 18 -21.95 11.09 -4.98
CA GLY A 18 -22.37 10.76 -3.62
C GLY A 18 -21.26 10.29 -2.69
N PHE A 19 -21.55 9.29 -1.87
CA PHE A 19 -20.59 8.73 -0.89
C PHE A 19 -20.56 7.22 -0.96
N ALA A 20 -19.37 6.66 -0.71
CA ALA A 20 -19.14 5.23 -0.64
C ALA A 20 -18.45 4.84 0.68
N VAL A 21 -18.90 3.72 1.23
CA VAL A 21 -18.33 3.11 2.43
C VAL A 21 -17.60 1.83 2.02
N PHE A 22 -16.35 1.70 2.45
CA PHE A 22 -15.51 0.54 2.17
C PHE A 22 -14.99 -0.07 3.46
N ASN A 23 -14.81 -1.39 3.45
CA ASN A 23 -13.87 -2.03 4.36
C ASN A 23 -12.46 -1.87 3.80
N PHE A 24 -11.49 -1.65 4.69
CA PHE A 24 -10.08 -1.59 4.37
C PHE A 24 -9.26 -2.46 5.32
N CYS A 25 -8.24 -3.14 4.80
CA CYS A 25 -7.27 -3.89 5.60
C CYS A 25 -6.31 -2.90 6.30
N GLY A 26 -6.67 -2.48 7.51
CA GLY A 26 -5.94 -1.48 8.29
C GLY A 26 -4.58 -1.94 8.81
N ILE A 27 -4.22 -3.23 8.71
CA ILE A 27 -2.91 -3.74 9.13
C ILE A 27 -1.77 -2.97 8.46
N TYR A 28 -1.95 -2.57 7.20
CA TYR A 28 -0.93 -1.85 6.43
C TYR A 28 -0.63 -0.43 6.94
N LEU A 29 -1.52 0.18 7.73
CA LEU A 29 -1.27 1.51 8.32
C LEU A 29 -0.26 1.47 9.48
N TYR A 30 -0.01 0.29 10.03
CA TYR A 30 0.82 0.12 11.22
C TYR A 30 2.16 -0.56 10.90
N LEU A 31 2.47 -0.74 9.61
CA LEU A 31 3.78 -1.20 9.20
C LEU A 31 4.83 -0.09 9.41
N PRO A 32 6.07 -0.43 9.81
CA PRO A 32 7.12 0.58 10.01
C PRO A 32 7.40 1.44 8.78
N ASP A 33 7.19 0.89 7.58
CA ASP A 33 7.39 1.50 6.28
C ASP A 33 6.05 1.81 5.57
N ALA A 34 4.98 2.05 6.34
CA ALA A 34 3.63 2.22 5.79
C ALA A 34 3.56 3.33 4.74
N ILE A 35 4.20 4.49 4.98
CA ILE A 35 4.15 5.61 4.05
C ILE A 35 4.89 5.28 2.73
N GLN A 36 6.00 4.54 2.81
CA GLN A 36 6.77 4.15 1.62
C GLN A 36 6.09 3.03 0.82
N SER A 37 5.24 2.22 1.44
CA SER A 37 4.72 0.98 0.87
C SER A 37 3.20 0.95 0.61
N MET A 38 2.43 1.92 1.10
CA MET A 38 0.96 1.90 0.98
C MET A 38 0.49 1.95 -0.48
N TRP A 39 1.04 2.87 -1.27
CA TRP A 39 0.68 3.04 -2.69
C TRP A 39 0.87 1.78 -3.52
N VAL A 40 1.81 0.90 -3.13
CA VAL A 40 2.06 -0.38 -3.80
C VAL A 40 0.83 -1.28 -3.76
N LYS A 41 -0.02 -1.16 -2.72
CA LYS A 41 -1.30 -1.88 -2.62
C LYS A 41 -2.33 -1.40 -3.64
N PHE A 42 -2.11 -0.22 -4.21
CA PHE A 42 -2.91 0.42 -5.24
C PHE A 42 -2.14 0.58 -6.55
N ALA A 43 -1.11 -0.24 -6.80
CA ALA A 43 -0.40 -0.19 -8.07
C ALA A 43 -1.24 -0.68 -9.25
N ASN A 44 -2.11 -1.67 -9.00
CA ASN A 44 -3.08 -2.17 -9.97
C ASN A 44 -4.37 -2.62 -9.27
N TYR A 45 -5.42 -2.82 -10.06
CA TYR A 45 -6.75 -3.19 -9.57
C TYR A 45 -6.75 -4.49 -8.74
N TYR A 46 -5.97 -5.50 -9.15
CA TYR A 46 -5.90 -6.77 -8.44
C TYR A 46 -5.38 -6.59 -7.00
N ARG A 47 -4.32 -5.79 -6.82
CA ARG A 47 -3.77 -5.47 -5.49
C ARG A 47 -4.78 -4.66 -4.68
N ALA A 48 -5.42 -3.65 -5.28
CA ALA A 48 -6.40 -2.81 -4.60
C ALA A 48 -7.57 -3.65 -4.06
N ARG A 49 -8.14 -4.55 -4.88
CA ARG A 49 -9.27 -5.42 -4.49
C ARG A 49 -8.93 -6.39 -3.35
N ARG A 50 -7.65 -6.63 -3.05
CA ARG A 50 -7.22 -7.46 -1.91
C ARG A 50 -7.19 -6.69 -0.59
N VAL A 51 -7.22 -5.36 -0.64
CA VAL A 51 -7.09 -4.51 0.55
C VAL A 51 -8.31 -3.62 0.79
N VAL A 52 -9.12 -3.33 -0.25
CA VAL A 52 -10.36 -2.57 -0.14
C VAL A 52 -11.57 -3.35 -0.68
N TRP A 53 -12.71 -3.24 0.00
CA TRP A 53 -13.96 -3.89 -0.39
C TRP A 53 -15.15 -2.94 -0.21
N LEU A 54 -15.87 -2.66 -1.30
CA LEU A 54 -17.08 -1.83 -1.27
C LEU A 54 -18.14 -2.49 -0.40
N LYS A 55 -18.75 -1.70 0.49
CA LYS A 55 -19.91 -2.12 1.30
C LYS A 55 -21.19 -1.49 0.81
N GLU A 56 -21.16 -0.18 0.61
CA GLU A 56 -22.33 0.56 0.19
C GLU A 56 -21.92 1.82 -0.55
N PHE A 57 -22.70 2.17 -1.57
CA PHE A 57 -22.58 3.41 -2.30
C PHE A 57 -24.00 3.96 -2.47
N GLN A 58 -24.17 5.24 -2.16
CA GLN A 58 -25.42 5.95 -2.38
C GLN A 58 -25.13 7.31 -3.02
N THR A 59 -26.04 7.71 -3.90
CA THR A 59 -26.03 9.03 -4.53
C THR A 59 -26.65 10.07 -3.61
N PHE A 60 -26.19 11.31 -3.72
CA PHE A 60 -26.68 12.44 -2.94
C PHE A 60 -26.91 13.62 -3.88
N ASP A 61 -28.12 14.18 -3.85
CA ASP A 61 -28.46 15.35 -4.67
C ASP A 61 -27.60 16.57 -4.32
N ASP A 62 -27.28 16.72 -3.03
CA ASP A 62 -26.40 17.76 -2.52
C ASP A 62 -25.42 17.18 -1.48
N LYS A 63 -24.18 16.96 -1.92
CA LYS A 63 -23.10 16.44 -1.05
C LYS A 63 -22.72 17.41 0.07
N SER A 64 -22.84 18.72 -0.17
CA SER A 64 -22.49 19.75 0.83
C SER A 64 -23.44 19.76 2.02
N ARG A 65 -24.68 19.30 1.81
CA ARG A 65 -25.70 19.11 2.86
C ARG A 65 -25.63 17.74 3.52
N ALA A 66 -24.89 16.79 2.94
CA ALA A 66 -24.73 15.46 3.53
C ALA A 66 -23.83 15.49 4.78
N ILE A 67 -22.84 16.37 4.77
CA ILE A 67 -21.88 16.56 5.86
C ILE A 67 -21.41 18.02 5.90
N ASN A 68 -21.73 18.72 6.98
CA ASN A 68 -21.49 20.15 7.13
C ASN A 68 -21.21 20.50 8.60
N ALA A 69 -20.41 21.54 8.85
CA ALA A 69 -20.10 21.98 10.21
C ALA A 69 -21.33 22.44 11.01
N ASP A 70 -22.29 23.11 10.36
CA ASP A 70 -23.45 23.71 11.01
C ASP A 70 -24.57 22.70 11.26
N THR A 71 -24.78 21.78 10.31
CA THR A 71 -25.90 20.82 10.35
C THR A 71 -25.49 19.39 10.71
N GLY A 72 -24.19 19.14 10.85
CA GLY A 72 -23.63 17.84 11.17
C GLY A 72 -23.68 16.87 9.99
N VAL A 73 -23.92 15.59 10.30
CA VAL A 73 -24.06 14.52 9.30
C VAL A 73 -25.54 14.23 9.08
N ASN A 74 -26.00 14.27 7.83
CA ASN A 74 -27.40 14.03 7.53
C ASN A 74 -27.84 12.58 7.85
N LYS A 75 -29.16 12.35 7.88
CA LYS A 75 -29.72 11.04 8.24
C LYS A 75 -29.26 9.91 7.30
N GLN A 76 -29.20 10.17 6.00
CA GLN A 76 -28.84 9.17 4.98
C GLN A 76 -27.39 8.70 5.16
N LEU A 77 -26.44 9.63 5.26
CA LEU A 77 -25.02 9.33 5.45
C LEU A 77 -24.77 8.71 6.83
N THR A 78 -25.45 9.18 7.87
CA THR A 78 -25.42 8.57 9.21
C THR A 78 -25.84 7.10 9.17
N GLN A 79 -26.93 6.78 8.49
CA GLN A 79 -27.40 5.40 8.34
C GLN A 79 -26.39 4.53 7.60
N MET A 80 -25.76 5.04 6.54
CA MET A 80 -24.71 4.31 5.81
C MET A 80 -23.51 3.98 6.72
N ILE A 81 -23.00 4.97 7.48
CA ILE A 81 -21.84 4.78 8.35
C ILE A 81 -22.16 3.78 9.47
N LEU A 82 -23.28 3.98 10.17
CA LEU A 82 -23.66 3.16 11.33
C LEU A 82 -24.01 1.72 10.96
N LYS A 83 -24.54 1.49 9.75
CA LYS A 83 -24.88 0.14 9.26
C LYS A 83 -23.66 -0.76 9.11
N TRP A 84 -22.50 -0.21 8.70
CA TRP A 84 -21.30 -1.00 8.41
C TRP A 84 -20.21 -0.90 9.46
N ARG A 85 -20.24 0.15 10.29
CA ARG A 85 -19.25 0.36 11.35
C ARG A 85 -19.42 -0.66 12.47
N ARG A 86 -18.33 -1.30 12.86
CA ARG A 86 -18.27 -2.14 14.07
C ARG A 86 -17.95 -1.31 15.31
N PRO A 87 -18.41 -1.72 16.52
CA PRO A 87 -18.04 -1.04 17.76
C PRO A 87 -16.52 -0.91 17.92
N GLY A 88 -16.07 0.28 18.34
CA GLY A 88 -14.66 0.61 18.52
C GLY A 88 -13.83 0.69 17.24
N GLN A 89 -14.43 0.59 16.05
CA GLN A 89 -13.75 0.77 14.77
C GLN A 89 -13.56 2.26 14.47
N GLU A 90 -12.37 2.62 14.01
CA GLU A 90 -12.07 3.97 13.51
C GLU A 90 -12.54 4.12 12.04
N LEU A 91 -12.98 5.32 11.69
CA LEU A 91 -13.39 5.70 10.33
C LEU A 91 -12.31 6.55 9.66
N LEU A 92 -11.79 6.08 8.53
CA LEU A 92 -10.85 6.85 7.70
C LEU A 92 -11.63 7.81 6.79
N VAL A 93 -11.21 9.08 6.77
CA VAL A 93 -11.89 10.14 6.00
C VAL A 93 -10.88 10.97 5.19
N GLY A 94 -11.27 11.34 3.97
CA GLY A 94 -10.37 12.03 3.04
C GLY A 94 -10.23 13.54 3.26
N LYS A 95 -11.06 14.12 4.15
CA LYS A 95 -11.09 15.56 4.45
C LYS A 95 -11.03 15.78 5.97
N PRO A 96 -10.21 16.72 6.46
CA PRO A 96 -10.12 17.01 7.89
C PRO A 96 -11.45 17.57 8.45
N GLU A 97 -12.22 18.29 7.63
CA GLU A 97 -13.54 18.80 8.02
C GLU A 97 -14.49 17.64 8.32
N TYR A 98 -14.43 16.56 7.54
CA TYR A 98 -15.29 15.39 7.75
C TYR A 98 -14.97 14.69 9.06
N LYS A 99 -13.69 14.63 9.43
CA LYS A 99 -13.26 14.09 10.72
C LYS A 99 -13.93 14.87 11.85
N SER A 100 -13.76 16.19 11.87
CA SER A 100 -14.31 17.05 12.92
C SER A 100 -15.83 16.94 13.03
N VAL A 101 -16.53 16.99 11.90
CA VAL A 101 -18.01 16.92 11.87
C VAL A 101 -18.54 15.57 12.32
N ILE A 102 -17.94 14.46 11.87
CA ILE A 102 -18.38 13.11 12.24
C ILE A 102 -18.08 12.81 13.71
N GLU A 103 -16.91 13.23 14.21
CA GLU A 103 -16.56 13.08 15.62
C GLU A 103 -17.53 13.85 16.53
N ALA A 104 -17.85 15.10 16.17
CA ALA A 104 -18.79 15.93 16.93
C ALA A 104 -20.23 15.42 16.85
N SER A 105 -20.70 15.03 15.66
CA SER A 105 -22.10 14.69 15.44
C SER A 105 -22.45 13.27 15.87
N LEU A 106 -21.53 12.32 15.67
CA LEU A 106 -21.78 10.88 15.82
C LEU A 106 -20.94 10.23 16.93
N GLY A 107 -19.95 10.93 17.51
CA GLY A 107 -19.05 10.36 18.52
C GLY A 107 -18.19 9.21 17.99
N ILE A 108 -17.99 9.15 16.67
CA ILE A 108 -17.22 8.09 16.00
C ILE A 108 -15.77 8.56 15.87
N PRO A 109 -14.77 7.82 16.40
CA PRO A 109 -13.36 8.14 16.17
C PRO A 109 -13.02 8.12 14.69
N CYS A 110 -12.40 9.19 14.22
CA CYS A 110 -12.01 9.36 12.83
C CYS A 110 -10.51 9.61 12.69
N ARG A 111 -9.96 9.15 11.57
CA ARG A 111 -8.56 9.38 11.21
C ARG A 111 -8.44 10.05 9.86
N HIS A 112 -7.60 11.07 9.86
CA HIS A 112 -7.18 11.82 8.69
C HIS A 112 -5.72 12.18 8.94
N ASP A 113 -4.83 11.59 8.14
CA ASP A 113 -3.38 11.79 8.18
C ASP A 113 -2.78 11.44 6.80
N GLU A 114 -1.47 11.60 6.64
CA GLU A 114 -0.74 11.32 5.39
C GLU A 114 -0.98 9.88 4.88
N LEU A 115 -1.05 8.89 5.77
CA LEU A 115 -1.30 7.50 5.39
C LEU A 115 -2.74 7.29 4.89
N VAL A 116 -3.71 7.96 5.52
CA VAL A 116 -5.09 7.97 5.01
C VAL A 116 -5.13 8.60 3.62
N MET A 117 -4.36 9.67 3.38
CA MET A 117 -4.31 10.29 2.06
C MET A 117 -3.71 9.37 0.98
N GLU A 118 -2.71 8.55 1.32
CA GLU A 118 -2.21 7.49 0.42
C GLU A 118 -3.30 6.46 0.05
N VAL A 119 -4.13 6.08 1.03
CA VAL A 119 -5.29 5.19 0.80
C VAL A 119 -6.31 5.86 -0.10
N MET A 120 -6.66 7.13 0.17
CA MET A 120 -7.61 7.89 -0.65
C MET A 120 -7.11 8.05 -2.08
N TRP A 121 -5.83 8.36 -2.27
CA TRP A 121 -5.18 8.44 -3.57
C TRP A 121 -5.33 7.14 -4.35
N GLY A 122 -4.95 6.03 -3.72
CA GLY A 122 -5.01 4.71 -4.33
C GLY A 122 -6.44 4.25 -4.67
N MET A 123 -7.40 4.55 -3.80
CA MET A 123 -8.81 4.25 -4.05
C MET A 123 -9.38 5.09 -5.19
N LYS A 124 -9.09 6.40 -5.23
CA LYS A 124 -9.59 7.31 -6.28
C LYS A 124 -9.19 6.85 -7.68
N ARG A 125 -7.95 6.38 -7.83
CA ARG A 125 -7.42 5.86 -9.10
C ARG A 125 -8.23 4.68 -9.67
N PHE A 126 -8.81 3.84 -8.81
CA PHE A 126 -9.63 2.70 -9.25
C PHE A 126 -11.13 2.92 -9.04
N MET A 127 -11.59 4.14 -8.77
CA MET A 127 -13.01 4.42 -8.50
C MET A 127 -13.97 3.80 -9.52
N PRO A 128 -13.78 3.94 -10.84
CA PRO A 128 -14.68 3.33 -11.83
C PRO A 128 -14.78 1.80 -11.70
N SER A 129 -13.70 1.15 -11.27
CA SER A 129 -13.63 -0.31 -11.11
C SER A 129 -14.06 -0.78 -9.72
N LEU A 130 -13.89 0.04 -8.68
CA LEU A 130 -14.28 -0.24 -7.30
C LEU A 130 -15.77 0.03 -7.06
N VAL A 131 -16.34 1.01 -7.76
CA VAL A 131 -17.75 1.41 -7.66
C VAL A 131 -18.39 1.43 -9.04
N ARG A 132 -18.75 0.25 -9.57
CA ARG A 132 -19.36 0.11 -10.90
C ARG A 132 -20.65 0.91 -11.12
N ARG A 133 -21.32 1.33 -10.04
CA ARG A 133 -22.55 2.14 -10.08
C ARG A 133 -22.25 3.63 -10.24
N GLU A 134 -21.04 4.08 -9.92
CA GLU A 134 -20.60 5.44 -10.20
C GLU A 134 -20.33 5.54 -11.70
N LYS A 135 -21.02 6.48 -12.36
CA LYS A 135 -20.92 6.71 -13.80
C LYS A 135 -20.24 8.04 -14.12
N SER A 136 -20.08 8.90 -13.12
CA SER A 136 -19.44 10.20 -13.27
C SER A 136 -17.93 10.06 -13.13
N GLU A 137 -17.21 10.79 -13.97
CA GLU A 137 -15.77 10.94 -13.85
C GLU A 137 -15.40 11.80 -12.64
N LEU A 138 -14.22 11.57 -12.09
CA LEU A 138 -13.65 12.41 -11.04
C LEU A 138 -13.39 13.83 -11.59
N PRO A 139 -13.91 14.89 -10.94
CA PRO A 139 -13.52 16.25 -11.26
C PRO A 139 -12.00 16.43 -11.15
N LYS A 140 -11.43 17.31 -11.99
CA LYS A 140 -9.98 17.60 -11.95
C LYS A 140 -9.52 18.11 -10.59
N GLU A 141 -10.38 18.86 -9.90
CA GLU A 141 -10.15 19.40 -8.55
C GLU A 141 -10.07 18.30 -7.48
N ASP A 142 -10.72 17.16 -7.72
CA ASP A 142 -10.71 16.00 -6.83
C ASP A 142 -9.55 15.05 -7.12
N LEU A 143 -8.72 15.32 -8.13
CA LEU A 143 -7.49 14.58 -8.39
C LEU A 143 -6.51 14.86 -7.25
N LEU A 144 -6.16 13.80 -6.53
CA LEU A 144 -5.17 13.90 -5.48
C LEU A 144 -3.77 14.05 -6.09
N PRO A 145 -2.85 14.77 -5.41
CA PRO A 145 -1.45 14.85 -5.82
C PRO A 145 -0.82 13.45 -5.88
N VAL A 146 0.37 13.34 -6.47
CA VAL A 146 1.11 12.06 -6.53
C VAL A 146 1.27 11.48 -5.13
N SER A 147 1.14 10.16 -5.03
CA SER A 147 1.47 9.43 -3.81
C SER A 147 2.87 9.79 -3.30
N GLN A 148 2.95 10.09 -2.01
CA GLN A 148 4.19 10.42 -1.32
C GLN A 148 5.17 9.23 -1.37
N GLY A 149 4.70 8.02 -1.09
CA GLY A 149 5.55 6.83 -1.12
C GLY A 149 6.08 6.51 -2.51
N LEU A 150 5.27 6.72 -3.55
CA LEU A 150 5.71 6.58 -4.94
C LEU A 150 6.78 7.61 -5.28
N GLN A 151 6.57 8.88 -4.88
CA GLN A 151 7.53 9.94 -5.12
C GLN A 151 8.87 9.65 -4.41
N MET A 152 8.82 9.18 -3.16
CA MET A 152 10.01 8.77 -2.41
C MET A 152 10.82 7.69 -3.15
N LEU A 153 10.15 6.66 -3.69
CA LEU A 153 10.82 5.63 -4.48
C LEU A 153 11.44 6.22 -5.76
N LEU A 154 10.68 7.00 -6.53
CA LEU A 154 11.17 7.55 -7.80
C LEU A 154 12.39 8.47 -7.57
N SER A 155 12.31 9.32 -6.54
CA SER A 155 13.42 10.20 -6.16
C SER A 155 14.64 9.43 -5.66
N SER A 156 14.48 8.29 -4.98
CA SER A 156 15.64 7.47 -4.57
C SER A 156 16.42 6.89 -5.75
N TYR A 157 15.79 6.78 -6.91
CA TYR A 157 16.43 6.38 -8.18
C TYR A 157 16.89 7.57 -9.03
N GLY A 158 16.75 8.81 -8.54
CA GLY A 158 17.15 10.02 -9.26
C GLY A 158 16.15 10.46 -10.33
N PHE A 159 14.92 9.94 -10.33
CA PHE A 159 13.88 10.40 -11.25
C PHE A 159 13.21 11.68 -10.71
N ASP A 160 13.25 12.75 -11.51
CA ASP A 160 12.46 13.96 -11.28
C ASP A 160 11.11 13.85 -12.01
N VAL A 161 10.11 13.30 -11.31
CA VAL A 161 8.79 13.02 -11.88
C VAL A 161 7.78 14.06 -11.41
N LYS A 162 7.23 14.81 -12.37
CA LYS A 162 6.13 15.75 -12.11
C LYS A 162 4.79 15.00 -12.01
N PRO A 163 3.79 15.54 -11.29
CA PRO A 163 2.49 14.89 -11.15
C PRO A 163 1.81 14.49 -12.44
N GLU A 164 1.93 15.31 -13.48
CA GLU A 164 1.29 15.11 -14.78
C GLU A 164 1.89 13.94 -15.56
N MET A 165 3.11 13.53 -15.20
CA MET A 165 3.79 12.41 -15.84
C MET A 165 3.32 11.06 -15.28
N VAL A 166 2.79 11.03 -14.05
CA VAL A 166 2.43 9.80 -13.36
C VAL A 166 1.17 9.19 -13.98
N ASN A 167 1.37 8.12 -14.74
CA ASN A 167 0.30 7.33 -15.35
C ASN A 167 0.25 5.91 -14.81
N ASP A 168 -0.69 5.11 -15.32
CA ASP A 168 -0.88 3.75 -14.84
C ASP A 168 0.34 2.84 -15.00
N GLN A 169 1.04 3.00 -16.13
CA GLN A 169 2.22 2.21 -16.46
C GLN A 169 3.41 2.54 -15.54
N ILE A 170 3.62 3.82 -15.23
CA ILE A 170 4.68 4.25 -14.31
C ILE A 170 4.47 3.64 -12.94
N VAL A 171 3.25 3.72 -12.40
CA VAL A 171 2.97 3.20 -11.06
C VAL A 171 3.05 1.67 -11.03
N ALA A 172 2.55 0.99 -12.07
CA ALA A 172 2.70 -0.46 -12.17
C ALA A 172 4.19 -0.86 -12.21
N THR A 173 5.00 -0.18 -13.02
CA THR A 173 6.44 -0.47 -13.17
C THR A 173 7.21 -0.15 -11.89
N ALA A 174 6.96 1.00 -11.28
CA ALA A 174 7.54 1.38 -10.00
C ALA A 174 7.18 0.37 -8.91
N SER A 175 5.97 -0.19 -8.93
CA SER A 175 5.59 -1.22 -7.94
C SER A 175 6.37 -2.52 -8.08
N VAL A 176 6.72 -2.90 -9.33
CA VAL A 176 7.59 -4.05 -9.58
C VAL A 176 9.01 -3.74 -9.09
N LEU A 177 9.51 -2.53 -9.35
CA LEU A 177 10.80 -2.09 -8.84
C LEU A 177 10.85 -2.12 -7.30
N PHE A 178 9.81 -1.62 -6.64
CA PHE A 178 9.67 -1.70 -5.18
C PHE A 178 9.73 -3.15 -4.66
N ASP A 179 9.01 -4.05 -5.33
CA ASP A 179 8.99 -5.47 -4.95
C ASP A 179 10.35 -6.14 -5.18
N CYS A 180 11.09 -5.74 -6.23
CA CYS A 180 12.47 -6.19 -6.46
C CYS A 180 13.40 -5.75 -5.34
N ASP A 181 13.37 -4.47 -4.94
CA ASP A 181 14.19 -3.94 -3.84
C ASP A 181 13.90 -4.64 -2.51
N ALA A 182 12.63 -4.93 -2.25
CA ALA A 182 12.21 -5.67 -1.08
C ALA A 182 12.73 -7.12 -1.11
N ALA A 183 12.68 -7.78 -2.28
CA ALA A 183 13.19 -9.13 -2.46
C ALA A 183 14.71 -9.21 -2.28
N GLU A 184 15.45 -8.24 -2.84
CA GLU A 184 16.89 -8.11 -2.70
C GLU A 184 17.28 -7.92 -1.23
N LYS A 185 16.67 -6.95 -0.54
CA LYS A 185 16.92 -6.68 0.89
C LYS A 185 16.66 -7.90 1.78
N LYS A 186 15.60 -8.68 1.47
CA LYS A 186 15.27 -9.89 2.22
C LYS A 186 16.35 -10.96 2.07
N GLN A 187 16.90 -11.12 0.87
CA GLN A 187 17.91 -12.13 0.54
C GLN A 187 19.33 -11.70 0.89
N TYR A 188 19.57 -10.40 1.08
CA TYR A 188 20.89 -9.82 1.30
C TYR A 188 21.72 -10.57 2.36
N ARG A 189 21.13 -10.87 3.52
CA ARG A 189 21.83 -11.57 4.62
C ARG A 189 22.25 -12.98 4.23
N ASP A 190 21.35 -13.73 3.62
CA ASP A 190 21.57 -15.12 3.22
C ASP A 190 22.66 -15.21 2.15
N PHE A 191 22.61 -14.30 1.18
CA PHE A 191 23.60 -14.22 0.11
C PHE A 191 24.96 -13.72 0.58
N HIS A 192 25.03 -12.80 1.55
CA HIS A 192 26.29 -12.43 2.17
C HIS A 192 26.89 -13.57 3.01
N ALA A 193 26.08 -14.37 3.68
CA ALA A 193 26.54 -15.59 4.33
C ALA A 193 27.10 -16.58 3.31
N LEU A 194 26.43 -16.71 2.17
CA LEU A 194 26.88 -17.52 1.05
C LEU A 194 28.19 -17.00 0.44
N GLY A 195 28.37 -15.68 0.32
CA GLY A 195 29.62 -15.07 -0.11
C GLY A 195 30.79 -15.39 0.83
N ARG A 196 30.58 -15.34 2.15
CA ARG A 196 31.59 -15.79 3.14
C ARG A 196 31.97 -17.24 2.91
N HIS A 197 30.98 -18.10 2.68
CA HIS A 197 31.23 -19.50 2.39
C HIS A 197 32.02 -19.70 1.09
N LEU A 198 31.67 -18.96 0.03
CA LEU A 198 32.41 -18.95 -1.23
C LEU A 198 33.87 -18.57 -1.02
N LYS A 199 34.14 -17.45 -0.35
CA LYS A 199 35.50 -17.01 -0.02
C LYS A 199 36.28 -18.06 0.75
N ASN A 200 35.66 -18.70 1.74
CA ASN A 200 36.31 -19.75 2.53
C ASN A 200 36.65 -21.00 1.71
N VAL A 201 35.84 -21.35 0.72
CA VAL A 201 35.99 -22.57 -0.08
C VAL A 201 36.90 -22.36 -1.29
N SER A 202 36.77 -21.24 -2.00
CA SER A 202 37.46 -20.99 -3.26
C SER A 202 38.58 -19.95 -3.17
N GLY A 203 38.64 -19.17 -2.08
CA GLY A 203 39.55 -18.03 -1.94
C GLY A 203 39.14 -16.78 -2.75
N ILE A 204 37.95 -16.77 -3.35
CA ILE A 204 37.49 -15.64 -4.19
C ILE A 204 36.89 -14.53 -3.32
N GLU A 205 37.43 -13.32 -3.45
CA GLU A 205 36.87 -12.10 -2.85
C GLU A 205 35.52 -11.75 -3.51
N TYR A 206 34.54 -11.32 -2.71
CA TYR A 206 33.15 -11.13 -3.14
C TYR A 206 32.53 -9.82 -2.62
N GLU A 207 33.29 -9.00 -1.92
CA GLU A 207 32.85 -7.82 -1.17
C GLU A 207 32.17 -6.77 -2.06
N ASN A 208 32.50 -6.75 -3.36
CA ASN A 208 31.93 -5.83 -4.36
C ASN A 208 30.87 -6.50 -5.26
N TRP A 209 30.44 -7.71 -4.94
CA TRP A 209 29.49 -8.45 -5.78
C TRP A 209 28.05 -8.16 -5.36
N ASP A 210 27.22 -7.91 -6.36
CA ASP A 210 25.76 -7.90 -6.17
C ASP A 210 25.24 -9.32 -5.90
N LEU A 211 24.00 -9.41 -5.41
CA LEU A 211 23.39 -10.69 -5.05
C LEU A 211 23.29 -11.64 -6.25
N LEU A 212 23.14 -11.12 -7.47
CA LEU A 212 23.04 -11.93 -8.69
C LEU A 212 24.38 -12.59 -9.03
N LYS A 213 25.49 -11.86 -8.92
CA LYS A 213 26.85 -12.40 -9.06
C LYS A 213 27.11 -13.49 -8.02
N LEU A 214 26.72 -13.24 -6.76
CA LEU A 214 26.81 -14.24 -5.68
C LEU A 214 26.01 -15.51 -6.00
N ALA A 215 24.75 -15.37 -6.43
CA ALA A 215 23.90 -16.48 -6.85
C ALA A 215 24.57 -17.31 -7.96
N THR A 216 25.10 -16.61 -8.96
CA THR A 216 25.63 -17.20 -10.17
C THR A 216 26.91 -17.97 -9.86
N ALA A 217 27.82 -17.38 -9.10
CA ALA A 217 29.05 -18.04 -8.67
C ALA A 217 28.77 -19.27 -7.80
N PHE A 218 27.79 -19.19 -6.90
CA PHE A 218 27.37 -20.34 -6.11
C PHE A 218 26.84 -21.48 -6.98
N LYS A 219 25.96 -21.18 -7.93
CA LYS A 219 25.44 -22.18 -8.89
C LYS A 219 26.55 -22.81 -9.70
N ILE A 220 27.52 -22.02 -10.15
CA ILE A 220 28.72 -22.48 -10.87
C ILE A 220 29.53 -23.44 -10.01
N ILE A 221 29.92 -23.03 -8.80
CA ILE A 221 30.76 -23.87 -7.93
C ILE A 221 30.03 -25.17 -7.58
N THR A 222 28.76 -25.08 -7.19
CA THR A 222 27.96 -26.27 -6.85
C THR A 222 27.71 -27.20 -8.05
N SER A 223 27.60 -26.68 -9.28
CA SER A 223 27.43 -27.51 -10.50
C SER A 223 28.73 -28.19 -10.94
N PHE A 224 29.88 -27.51 -10.82
CA PHE A 224 31.18 -28.13 -11.04
C PHE A 224 31.55 -29.16 -9.96
N THR A 225 30.90 -29.08 -8.79
CA THR A 225 31.08 -30.03 -7.68
C THR A 225 30.22 -31.31 -7.82
N VAL A 226 29.72 -31.63 -9.03
CA VAL A 226 29.12 -32.94 -9.33
C VAL A 226 30.18 -34.00 -9.72
N VAL A 227 31.47 -33.72 -9.48
CA VAL A 227 32.51 -34.76 -9.43
C VAL A 227 33.25 -34.73 -8.08
N GLY A 228 32.53 -35.17 -7.03
CA GLY A 228 33.09 -36.10 -6.03
C GLY A 228 33.90 -35.61 -4.83
N ILE A 229 34.34 -34.35 -4.69
CA ILE A 229 35.39 -34.04 -3.68
C ILE A 229 35.00 -33.06 -2.55
N PHE A 230 33.96 -32.21 -2.68
CA PHE A 230 33.70 -31.19 -1.64
C PHE A 230 32.62 -31.54 -0.60
N TRP A 231 31.72 -32.48 -0.89
CA TRP A 231 30.63 -32.83 0.03
C TRP A 231 31.07 -33.72 1.21
N SER A 232 32.32 -34.23 1.22
CA SER A 232 32.80 -35.16 2.26
C SER A 232 33.53 -34.50 3.44
N ARG A 233 33.83 -33.19 3.41
CA ARG A 233 34.61 -32.54 4.47
C ARG A 233 33.93 -31.41 5.26
N SER A 234 32.75 -30.95 4.87
CA SER A 234 32.13 -29.77 5.54
C SER A 234 30.72 -30.00 6.09
N PHE A 235 30.18 -31.22 6.05
CA PHE A 235 28.91 -31.57 6.71
C PHE A 235 29.07 -32.41 7.99
N VAL A 236 30.30 -32.56 8.48
CA VAL A 236 30.59 -33.09 9.82
C VAL A 236 30.96 -31.90 10.70
N SER A 237 29.98 -31.09 11.12
CA SER A 237 29.96 -30.15 12.28
C SER A 237 29.05 -28.93 12.04
N ILE A 238 27.79 -29.16 11.64
CA ILE A 238 26.66 -28.27 11.98
C ILE A 238 25.60 -29.14 12.65
#